data_AF-A0A519V2Y2-F1
#
_entry.id   AF-A0A519V2Y2-F1
#
_cell.length_a   1.000
_cell.length_b   1.000
_cell.length_c   1.000
_cell.angle_alpha   90.00
_cell.angle_beta   90.00
_cell.angle_gamma   90.00
#
_symmetry.space_group_name_H-M   'P 1'
#
loop_
_entity.id
_entity.type
_entity.pdbx_description
1 polymer ?
#
loop_
_entity_poly.entity_id
_entity_poly.type
_entity_poly.pdbx_seq_one_letter_code
_entity_poly.pdbx_strand_id
1 'polypeptide(L)'
;MTELQRLFIAYDQHRTARRPCALATVVEVLGSAYRRPGARMLVTEDGELTGAISGGCLEGDARQRARRAIFQGEPALVTYDTRDEDDPRHGLGPGCQGVVRILLEPLDFTNPDNPLELLRGFAQHPAPAVLATVFETDASGLKAAVGQRVLLSEAGVVRGTPLLAAPLAEAARATLAQRQPQILTIETDAGPVRASLELLLPPLRLVVYGAGNDAQPLVHLAGSLGWHITVVDGRPNLATAARFPEAATVRIVPVAELETATPDPLAYHVLLSHNYAYD
;
A
#
# COMPACT_ATOMS: atom_id res chain seq x y z
N MET A 1 -2.15 1.29 7.60
CA MET A 1 -1.67 2.28 6.59
C MET A 1 -0.31 2.93 6.90
N THR A 2 0.41 2.49 7.94
CA THR A 2 1.66 3.11 8.42
C THR A 2 2.78 3.11 7.37
N GLU A 3 2.86 2.06 6.54
CA GLU A 3 3.91 1.94 5.52
C GLU A 3 3.74 2.93 4.35
N LEU A 4 2.52 3.05 3.80
CA LEU A 4 2.23 4.04 2.74
C LEU A 4 2.48 5.47 3.25
N GLN A 5 2.12 5.77 4.50
CA GLN A 5 2.38 7.07 5.11
C GLN A 5 3.88 7.39 5.15
N ARG A 6 4.72 6.42 5.54
CA ARG A 6 6.19 6.59 5.51
C ARG A 6 6.70 6.85 4.10
N LEU A 7 6.18 6.12 3.11
CA LEU A 7 6.53 6.33 1.70
C LEU A 7 6.13 7.73 1.23
N PHE A 8 4.95 8.23 1.60
CA PHE A 8 4.52 9.60 1.23
C PHE A 8 5.40 10.67 1.86
N ILE A 9 5.77 10.51 3.13
CA ILE A 9 6.68 11.44 3.83
C ILE A 9 8.04 11.47 3.13
N ALA A 10 8.64 10.30 2.88
CA ALA A 10 9.93 10.22 2.19
C ALA A 10 9.84 10.78 0.76
N TYR A 11 8.77 10.46 0.03
CA TYR A 11 8.53 11.00 -1.30
C TYR A 11 8.43 12.52 -1.31
N ASP A 12 7.70 13.12 -0.38
CA ASP A 12 7.60 14.59 -0.27
C ASP A 12 8.95 15.22 0.04
N GLN A 13 9.72 14.62 0.96
CA GLN A 13 11.08 15.08 1.28
C GLN A 13 12.00 15.05 0.05
N HIS A 14 12.03 13.93 -0.68
CA HIS A 14 12.85 13.79 -1.88
C HIS A 14 12.37 14.65 -3.04
N ARG A 15 11.05 14.85 -3.20
CA ARG A 15 10.48 15.78 -4.17
C ARG A 15 10.91 17.21 -3.90
N THR A 16 10.81 17.68 -2.67
CA THR A 16 11.26 19.03 -2.28
C THR A 16 12.76 19.20 -2.46
N ALA A 17 13.55 18.18 -2.13
CA ALA A 17 15.00 18.18 -2.34
C ALA A 17 15.41 17.97 -3.81
N ARG A 18 14.46 17.72 -4.73
CA ARG A 18 14.69 17.34 -6.13
C ARG A 18 15.65 16.16 -6.28
N ARG A 19 15.57 15.20 -5.36
CA ARG A 19 16.40 14.00 -5.34
C ARG A 19 15.70 12.89 -6.13
N PRO A 20 16.25 12.45 -7.27
CA PRO A 20 15.68 11.36 -8.05
C PRO A 20 15.49 10.08 -7.23
N CYS A 21 14.37 9.43 -7.44
CA CYS A 21 14.03 8.18 -6.78
C CYS A 21 13.25 7.25 -7.71
N ALA A 22 13.24 5.96 -7.37
CA ALA A 22 12.43 4.95 -8.01
C ALA A 22 11.61 4.21 -6.95
N LEU A 23 10.39 3.84 -7.31
CA LEU A 23 9.56 2.94 -6.52
C LEU A 23 9.81 1.51 -6.97
N ALA A 24 10.22 0.66 -6.04
CA ALA A 24 10.25 -0.78 -6.21
C ALA A 24 8.93 -1.36 -5.68
N THR A 25 8.18 -2.06 -6.53
CA THR A 25 6.90 -2.68 -6.18
C THR A 25 6.95 -4.18 -6.46
N VAL A 26 6.59 -5.00 -5.48
CA VAL A 26 6.36 -6.43 -5.70
C VAL A 26 5.09 -6.57 -6.52
N VAL A 27 5.20 -7.02 -7.76
CA VAL A 27 4.06 -7.12 -8.71
C VAL A 27 3.57 -8.55 -8.89
N GLU A 28 4.45 -9.53 -8.70
CA GLU A 28 4.14 -10.95 -8.83
C GLU A 28 4.95 -11.79 -7.83
N VAL A 29 4.30 -12.81 -7.26
CA VAL A 29 4.92 -13.84 -6.44
C VAL A 29 4.40 -15.20 -6.89
N LEU A 30 5.31 -16.12 -7.22
CA LEU A 30 5.01 -17.52 -7.48
C LEU A 30 5.60 -18.36 -6.34
N GLY A 31 4.77 -19.11 -5.61
CA GLY A 31 5.19 -19.84 -4.43
C GLY A 31 5.27 -18.95 -3.19
N SER A 32 6.29 -19.16 -2.35
CA SER A 32 6.41 -18.50 -1.04
C SER A 32 7.38 -17.32 -1.07
N ALA A 33 6.95 -16.18 -0.54
CA ALA A 33 7.78 -15.00 -0.35
C ALA A 33 7.42 -14.27 0.95
N TYR A 34 8.39 -13.54 1.51
CA TYR A 34 8.21 -12.79 2.76
C TYR A 34 7.17 -11.66 2.64
N ARG A 35 7.13 -10.98 1.49
CA ARG A 35 6.14 -9.94 1.19
C ARG A 35 5.24 -10.37 0.04
N ARG A 36 4.00 -9.89 0.06
CA ARG A 36 2.99 -10.12 -0.97
C ARG A 36 3.04 -9.02 -2.05
N PRO A 37 2.41 -9.24 -3.22
CA PRO A 37 2.18 -8.17 -4.19
C PRO A 37 1.58 -6.92 -3.55
N GLY A 38 2.04 -5.75 -3.99
CA GLY A 38 1.72 -4.44 -3.39
C GLY A 38 2.72 -3.98 -2.32
N ALA A 39 3.65 -4.83 -1.87
CA ALA A 39 4.76 -4.37 -1.04
C ALA A 39 5.69 -3.43 -1.81
N ARG A 40 6.14 -2.36 -1.15
CA ARG A 40 6.78 -1.22 -1.79
C ARG A 40 8.02 -0.76 -1.04
N MET A 41 9.02 -0.30 -1.79
CA MET A 41 10.21 0.34 -1.26
C MET A 41 10.63 1.49 -2.18
N LEU A 42 10.80 2.68 -1.62
CA LEU A 42 11.37 3.83 -2.30
C LEU A 42 12.89 3.75 -2.23
N VAL A 43 13.55 3.97 -3.37
CA VAL A 43 15.01 3.98 -3.50
C VAL A 43 15.45 5.30 -4.12
N THR A 44 16.40 5.98 -3.50
CA THR A 44 17.01 7.21 -4.05
C THR A 44 18.24 6.91 -4.91
N GLU A 45 18.67 7.87 -5.71
CA GLU A 45 19.85 7.72 -6.59
C GLU A 45 21.18 7.41 -5.88
N ASP A 46 21.32 7.80 -4.61
CA ASP A 46 22.45 7.54 -3.72
C ASP A 46 22.20 6.33 -2.79
N GLY A 47 21.01 5.72 -2.86
CA GLY A 47 20.73 4.40 -2.31
C GLY A 47 20.11 4.36 -0.92
N GLU A 48 19.59 5.48 -0.42
CA GLU A 48 18.69 5.50 0.75
C GLU A 48 17.39 4.75 0.43
N LEU A 49 16.90 3.99 1.41
CA LEU A 49 15.74 3.11 1.28
C LEU A 49 14.64 3.50 2.28
N THR A 50 13.39 3.54 1.82
CA THR A 50 12.20 3.65 2.70
C THR A 50 11.19 2.58 2.32
N GLY A 51 10.70 1.81 3.29
CA GLY A 51 9.83 0.64 3.03
C GLY A 51 10.63 -0.64 2.82
N ALA A 52 9.94 -1.73 2.46
CA ALA A 52 10.57 -3.03 2.25
C ALA A 52 9.78 -3.92 1.29
N ILE A 53 10.51 -4.66 0.45
CA ILE A 53 9.98 -5.61 -0.54
C ILE A 53 10.27 -7.07 -0.17
N SER A 54 11.13 -7.31 0.82
CA SER A 54 11.42 -8.63 1.38
C SER A 54 11.69 -8.53 2.89
N GLY A 55 12.36 -9.53 3.47
CA GLY A 55 12.82 -9.54 4.85
C GLY A 55 14.26 -9.03 5.04
N GLY A 56 14.84 -8.38 4.03
CA GLY A 56 16.23 -7.89 4.03
C GLY A 56 17.17 -8.56 3.03
N CYS A 57 16.70 -9.58 2.30
CA CYS A 57 17.53 -10.38 1.40
C CYS A 57 17.62 -9.81 -0.03
N LEU A 58 16.57 -9.14 -0.53
CA LEU A 58 16.50 -8.66 -1.91
C LEU A 58 16.89 -7.18 -2.06
N GLU A 59 16.88 -6.42 -0.96
CA GLU A 59 16.97 -4.96 -0.96
C GLU A 59 18.33 -4.46 -1.49
N GLY A 60 19.41 -5.19 -1.24
CA GLY A 60 20.76 -4.82 -1.68
C GLY A 60 20.90 -4.76 -3.21
N ASP A 61 20.48 -5.82 -3.91
CA ASP A 61 20.50 -5.89 -5.38
C ASP A 61 19.42 -5.00 -5.99
N ALA A 62 18.21 -5.00 -5.40
CA ALA A 62 17.11 -4.14 -5.85
C ALA A 62 17.50 -2.66 -5.81
N ARG A 63 18.24 -2.23 -4.79
CA ARG A 63 18.81 -0.87 -4.70
C ARG A 63 19.72 -0.56 -5.88
N GLN A 64 20.64 -1.46 -6.23
CA GLN A 64 21.57 -1.23 -7.35
C GLN A 64 20.83 -1.13 -8.69
N ARG A 65 19.85 -2.00 -8.91
CA ARG A 65 19.03 -1.98 -10.13
C ARG A 65 18.11 -0.77 -10.20
N ALA A 66 17.54 -0.34 -9.06
CA ALA A 66 16.72 0.86 -8.99
C ALA A 66 17.53 2.11 -9.34
N ARG A 67 18.76 2.24 -8.83
CA ARG A 67 19.68 3.32 -9.20
C ARG A 67 19.98 3.34 -10.71
N ARG A 68 20.12 2.17 -11.33
CA ARG A 68 20.27 2.06 -12.79
C ARG A 68 19.00 2.50 -13.52
N ALA A 69 17.81 2.07 -13.07
CA ALA A 69 16.53 2.50 -13.64
C ALA A 69 16.38 4.03 -13.56
N ILE A 70 16.71 4.64 -12.41
CA ILE A 70 16.73 6.10 -12.21
C ILE A 70 17.64 6.76 -13.25
N PHE A 71 18.89 6.29 -13.38
CA PHE A 71 19.86 6.85 -14.32
C PHE A 71 19.39 6.71 -15.78
N GLN A 72 18.74 5.60 -16.13
CA GLN A 72 18.22 5.35 -17.48
C GLN A 72 16.89 6.07 -17.76
N GLY A 73 16.16 6.48 -16.73
CA GLY A 73 14.81 7.04 -16.87
C GLY A 73 13.76 6.04 -17.36
N GLU A 74 14.04 4.73 -17.29
CA GLU A 74 13.16 3.67 -17.80
C GLU A 74 12.77 2.69 -16.68
N PRO A 75 11.51 2.23 -16.65
CA PRO A 75 11.11 1.14 -15.77
C PRO A 75 11.87 -0.16 -16.07
N ALA A 76 12.11 -0.97 -15.04
CA ALA A 76 12.74 -2.27 -15.16
C ALA A 76 12.02 -3.32 -14.33
N LEU A 77 11.81 -4.51 -14.90
CA LEU A 77 11.31 -5.66 -14.18
C LEU A 77 12.47 -6.56 -13.76
N VAL A 78 12.53 -6.90 -12.48
CA VAL A 78 13.56 -7.76 -11.91
C VAL A 78 12.91 -9.02 -11.37
N THR A 79 13.45 -10.18 -11.73
CA THR A 79 13.02 -11.48 -11.22
C THR A 79 14.07 -12.03 -10.27
N TYR A 80 13.66 -12.36 -9.05
CA TYR A 80 14.44 -13.10 -8.08
C TYR A 80 13.85 -14.49 -7.96
N ASP A 81 14.63 -15.50 -8.32
CA ASP A 81 14.27 -16.90 -8.12
C ASP A 81 15.04 -17.41 -6.91
N THR A 82 14.34 -17.64 -5.79
CA THR A 82 14.94 -18.11 -4.54
C THR A 82 14.81 -19.63 -4.36
N ARG A 83 14.49 -20.35 -5.44
CA ARG A 83 14.43 -21.81 -5.49
C ARG A 83 15.77 -22.44 -5.86
N ASP A 84 16.67 -21.66 -6.45
CA ASP A 84 17.94 -22.13 -6.97
C ASP A 84 19.03 -22.05 -5.89
N GLU A 85 19.38 -23.18 -5.29
CA GLU A 85 20.39 -23.26 -4.23
C GLU A 85 21.82 -22.99 -4.74
N ASP A 86 22.06 -23.01 -6.07
CA ASP A 86 23.39 -22.91 -6.69
C ASP A 86 23.76 -21.50 -7.20
N ASP A 87 22.85 -20.53 -7.17
CA ASP A 87 23.18 -19.16 -7.60
C ASP A 87 23.98 -18.44 -6.49
N PRO A 88 25.22 -17.96 -6.75
CA PRO A 88 26.09 -17.34 -5.74
C PRO A 88 25.54 -16.05 -5.09
N ARG A 89 24.41 -15.51 -5.59
CA ARG A 89 23.61 -14.48 -4.91
C ARG A 89 22.84 -15.04 -3.70
N HIS A 90 22.73 -16.36 -3.56
CA HIS A 90 22.11 -17.12 -2.46
C HIS A 90 23.07 -17.38 -1.29
N GLY A 91 23.85 -16.38 -0.88
CA GLY A 91 24.46 -16.38 0.47
C GLY A 91 23.41 -16.33 1.61
N LEU A 92 22.17 -16.72 1.35
CA LEU A 92 20.96 -16.42 2.09
C LEU A 92 20.21 -17.75 2.26
N GLY A 93 20.10 -18.21 3.51
CA GLY A 93 19.53 -19.51 3.85
C GLY A 93 18.08 -19.76 3.39
N PRO A 94 17.56 -20.97 3.65
CA PRO A 94 16.44 -21.62 2.92
C PRO A 94 15.03 -21.10 3.32
N GLY A 95 14.83 -19.78 3.43
CA GLY A 95 13.63 -19.23 4.05
C GLY A 95 12.39 -19.16 3.16
N CYS A 96 12.54 -18.73 1.90
CA CYS A 96 11.43 -18.49 0.97
C CYS A 96 11.70 -19.24 -0.32
N GLN A 97 10.95 -20.29 -0.63
CA GLN A 97 11.09 -21.09 -1.85
C GLN A 97 10.11 -20.58 -2.92
N GLY A 98 10.45 -19.49 -3.60
CA GLY A 98 9.54 -18.87 -4.56
C GLY A 98 10.24 -17.98 -5.58
N VAL A 99 9.44 -17.41 -6.48
CA VAL A 99 9.89 -16.41 -7.45
C VAL A 99 9.19 -15.10 -7.13
N VAL A 100 9.96 -14.03 -6.98
CA VAL A 100 9.45 -12.68 -6.72
C VAL A 100 9.82 -11.80 -7.89
N ARG A 101 8.84 -11.10 -8.46
CA ARG A 101 9.07 -10.11 -9.51
C ARG A 101 8.77 -8.71 -9.01
N ILE A 102 9.72 -7.83 -9.23
CA ILE A 102 9.75 -6.49 -8.69
C ILE A 102 9.86 -5.51 -9.84
N LEU A 103 8.84 -4.68 -9.98
CA LEU A 103 8.83 -3.58 -10.93
C LEU A 103 9.53 -2.38 -10.29
N LEU A 104 10.56 -1.86 -10.95
CA LEU A 104 11.32 -0.68 -10.56
C LEU A 104 10.92 0.48 -11.46
N GLU A 105 10.35 1.53 -10.87
CA GLU A 105 9.77 2.64 -11.61
C GLU A 105 10.42 3.96 -11.18
N PRO A 106 11.28 4.57 -12.02
CA PRO A 106 11.75 5.94 -11.78
C PRO A 106 10.55 6.88 -11.64
N LEU A 107 10.55 7.69 -10.57
CA LEU A 107 9.45 8.59 -10.28
C LEU A 107 9.65 9.94 -10.97
N ASP A 108 8.66 10.31 -11.77
CA ASP A 108 8.50 11.67 -12.25
C ASP A 108 7.61 12.46 -11.26
N PHE A 109 8.23 13.40 -10.55
CA PHE A 109 7.54 14.27 -9.59
C PHE A 109 6.53 15.22 -10.21
N THR A 110 6.59 15.45 -11.53
CA THR A 110 5.66 16.33 -12.25
C THR A 110 4.42 15.60 -12.74
N ASN A 111 4.49 14.27 -12.85
CA ASN A 111 3.39 13.45 -13.29
C ASN A 111 2.39 13.21 -12.13
N PRO A 112 1.16 13.74 -12.19
CA PRO A 112 0.16 13.56 -11.13
C PRO A 112 -0.42 12.14 -11.07
N ASP A 113 -0.12 11.29 -12.05
CA ASP A 113 -0.55 9.90 -12.13
C ASP A 113 0.64 8.92 -11.96
N ASN A 114 1.75 9.41 -11.39
CA ASN A 114 2.81 8.54 -10.88
C ASN A 114 2.26 7.63 -9.74
N PRO A 115 2.89 6.48 -9.45
CA PRO A 115 2.28 5.47 -8.59
C PRO A 115 2.04 5.95 -7.16
N LEU A 116 2.90 6.84 -6.61
CA LEU A 116 2.70 7.36 -5.26
C LEU A 116 1.62 8.44 -5.18
N GLU A 117 1.43 9.26 -6.22
CA GLU A 117 0.33 10.23 -6.26
C GLU A 117 -1.04 9.56 -6.41
N LEU A 118 -1.12 8.46 -7.19
CA LEU A 118 -2.35 7.65 -7.23
C LEU A 118 -2.68 7.04 -5.87
N LEU A 119 -1.69 6.45 -5.20
CA LEU A 119 -1.87 5.89 -3.85
C LEU A 119 -2.21 6.96 -2.81
N ARG A 120 -1.66 8.17 -2.95
CA ARG A 120 -2.02 9.32 -2.11
C ARG A 120 -3.48 9.72 -2.32
N GLY A 121 -3.95 9.75 -3.57
CA GLY A 121 -5.35 10.00 -3.91
C GLY A 121 -6.29 8.99 -3.23
N PHE A 122 -5.96 7.70 -3.27
CA PHE A 122 -6.68 6.66 -2.54
C PHE A 122 -6.65 6.89 -1.02
N ALA A 123 -5.48 7.21 -0.44
CA ALA A 123 -5.34 7.40 1.01
C ALA A 123 -6.16 8.59 1.55
N GLN A 124 -6.42 9.61 0.73
CA GLN A 124 -7.27 10.76 1.08
C GLN A 124 -8.76 10.45 0.99
N HIS A 125 -9.16 9.53 0.10
CA HIS A 125 -10.55 9.13 -0.11
C HIS A 125 -10.66 7.60 -0.12
N PRO A 126 -10.47 6.95 1.05
CA PRO A 126 -10.29 5.51 1.10
C PRO A 126 -11.64 4.79 0.98
N ALA A 127 -12.07 4.58 -0.26
CA ALA A 127 -13.06 3.58 -0.65
C ALA A 127 -12.35 2.42 -1.33
N PRO A 128 -12.88 1.18 -1.28
CA PRO A 128 -12.30 0.05 -2.02
C PRO A 128 -11.94 0.44 -3.45
N ALA A 129 -10.73 0.10 -3.87
CA ALA A 129 -10.21 0.45 -5.19
C ALA A 129 -9.30 -0.66 -5.71
N VAL A 130 -9.08 -0.67 -7.03
CA VAL A 130 -8.10 -1.54 -7.67
C VAL A 130 -7.08 -0.69 -8.39
N LEU A 131 -5.79 -0.92 -8.10
CA LEU A 131 -4.67 -0.39 -8.86
C LEU A 131 -4.18 -1.48 -9.81
N ALA A 132 -4.51 -1.34 -11.09
CA ALA A 132 -4.00 -2.19 -12.16
C ALA A 132 -2.71 -1.60 -12.72
N THR A 133 -1.61 -2.34 -12.71
CA THR A 133 -0.29 -1.89 -13.21
C THR A 133 0.29 -2.92 -14.17
N VAL A 134 0.60 -2.50 -15.38
CA VAL A 134 1.31 -3.33 -16.37
C VAL A 134 2.78 -3.46 -15.94
N PHE A 135 3.27 -4.69 -15.83
CA PHE A 135 4.66 -4.94 -15.41
C PHE A 135 5.46 -5.72 -16.44
N GLU A 136 4.83 -6.36 -17.42
CA GLU A 136 5.49 -7.13 -18.48
C GLU A 136 4.69 -7.07 -19.78
N THR A 137 5.42 -7.10 -20.90
CA THR A 137 4.88 -7.08 -22.26
C THR A 137 5.63 -8.10 -23.11
N ASP A 138 4.94 -8.83 -23.98
CA ASP A 138 5.56 -9.85 -24.84
C ASP A 138 6.12 -9.27 -26.16
N ALA A 139 5.56 -8.16 -26.64
CA ALA A 139 5.93 -7.48 -27.86
C ALA A 139 6.87 -6.30 -27.61
N SER A 140 7.93 -6.18 -28.40
CA SER A 140 8.89 -5.06 -28.34
C SER A 140 8.24 -3.69 -28.55
N GLY A 141 7.14 -3.62 -29.31
CA GLY A 141 6.35 -2.41 -29.54
C GLY A 141 5.61 -1.88 -28.30
N LEU A 142 5.50 -2.68 -27.25
CA LEU A 142 4.80 -2.34 -26.01
C LEU A 142 5.75 -2.04 -24.84
N LYS A 143 7.06 -1.90 -25.05
CA LYS A 143 7.99 -1.59 -23.94
C LYS A 143 7.57 -0.34 -23.14
N ALA A 144 7.02 0.67 -23.82
CA ALA A 144 6.48 1.88 -23.17
C ALA A 144 5.23 1.65 -22.31
N ALA A 145 4.58 0.48 -22.46
CA ALA A 145 3.43 0.08 -21.66
C ALA A 145 3.82 -0.44 -20.26
N VAL A 146 5.07 -0.81 -20.01
CA VAL A 146 5.54 -1.17 -18.67
C VAL A 146 5.44 0.05 -17.74
N GLY A 147 4.79 -0.11 -16.59
CA GLY A 147 4.50 0.96 -15.64
C GLY A 147 3.21 1.74 -15.94
N GLN A 148 2.53 1.48 -17.06
CA GLN A 148 1.20 2.06 -17.29
C GLN A 148 0.21 1.48 -16.28
N ARG A 149 -0.68 2.33 -15.76
CA ARG A 149 -1.52 1.97 -14.64
C ARG A 149 -2.84 2.72 -14.61
N VAL A 150 -3.83 2.10 -13.98
CA VAL A 150 -5.13 2.69 -13.67
C VAL A 150 -5.49 2.39 -12.22
N LEU A 151 -5.88 3.41 -11.48
CA LEU A 151 -6.61 3.31 -10.22
C LEU A 151 -8.10 3.46 -10.51
N LEU A 152 -8.87 2.41 -10.25
CA LEU A 152 -10.34 2.41 -10.32
C LEU A 152 -10.90 2.32 -8.89
N SER A 153 -11.63 3.34 -8.46
CA SER A 153 -12.39 3.30 -7.20
C SER A 153 -13.78 2.69 -7.37
N GLU A 154 -14.39 2.26 -6.26
CA GLU A 154 -15.79 1.79 -6.21
C GLU A 154 -16.79 2.86 -6.69
N ALA A 155 -16.46 4.15 -6.55
CA ALA A 155 -17.24 5.26 -7.10
C ALA A 155 -17.12 5.40 -8.63
N GLY A 156 -16.33 4.57 -9.29
CA GLY A 156 -16.12 4.59 -10.74
C GLY A 156 -15.11 5.64 -11.21
N VAL A 157 -14.45 6.36 -10.30
CA VAL A 157 -13.39 7.31 -10.67
C VAL A 157 -12.18 6.52 -11.16
N VAL A 158 -11.76 6.84 -12.38
CA VAL A 158 -10.58 6.30 -13.06
C VAL A 158 -9.51 7.38 -13.09
N ARG A 159 -8.34 7.09 -12.52
CA ARG A 159 -7.12 7.93 -12.59
C ARG A 159 -5.97 7.05 -13.03
N GLY A 160 -5.00 7.61 -13.76
CA GLY A 160 -3.90 6.81 -14.25
C GLY A 160 -3.35 7.32 -15.57
N THR A 161 -2.51 6.51 -16.18
CA THR A 161 -1.84 6.83 -17.43
C THR A 161 -2.76 6.55 -18.63
N PRO A 162 -2.64 7.31 -19.74
CA PRO A 162 -3.57 7.19 -20.86
C PRO A 162 -3.40 5.90 -21.67
N LEU A 163 -2.18 5.38 -21.79
CA LEU A 163 -1.89 4.17 -22.54
C LEU A 163 -2.51 2.95 -21.83
N LEU A 164 -3.29 2.15 -22.57
CA LEU A 164 -4.02 0.97 -22.08
C LEU A 164 -5.05 1.25 -20.96
N ALA A 165 -5.48 2.51 -20.79
CA ALA A 165 -6.40 2.87 -19.72
C ALA A 165 -7.73 2.10 -19.77
N ALA A 166 -8.33 1.94 -20.95
CA ALA A 166 -9.60 1.24 -21.13
C ALA A 166 -9.54 -0.25 -20.73
N PRO A 167 -8.64 -1.08 -21.30
CA PRO A 167 -8.58 -2.49 -20.91
C PRO A 167 -8.14 -2.70 -19.46
N LEU A 168 -7.28 -1.82 -18.91
CA LEU A 168 -6.92 -1.86 -17.49
C LEU A 168 -8.12 -1.52 -16.58
N ALA A 169 -8.94 -0.53 -16.94
CA ALA A 169 -10.12 -0.16 -16.18
C ALA A 169 -11.19 -1.25 -16.19
N GLU A 170 -11.35 -1.96 -17.30
CA GLU A 170 -12.26 -3.11 -17.39
C GLU A 170 -11.80 -4.25 -16.48
N ALA A 171 -10.52 -4.63 -16.58
CA ALA A 171 -9.94 -5.64 -15.70
C ALA A 171 -10.05 -5.26 -14.22
N ALA A 172 -9.74 -4.00 -13.88
CA ALA A 172 -9.85 -3.48 -12.52
C ALA A 172 -11.29 -3.54 -11.98
N ARG A 173 -12.30 -3.31 -12.84
CA ARG A 173 -13.71 -3.39 -12.45
C ARG A 173 -14.13 -4.80 -12.11
N ALA A 174 -13.70 -5.78 -12.91
CA ALA A 174 -13.94 -7.19 -12.65
C ALA A 174 -13.28 -7.64 -11.33
N THR A 175 -12.02 -7.25 -11.10
CA THR A 175 -11.29 -7.53 -9.85
C THR A 175 -11.99 -6.90 -8.63
N LEU A 176 -12.44 -5.66 -8.75
CA LEU A 176 -13.11 -4.95 -7.65
C LEU A 176 -14.42 -5.66 -7.26
N ALA A 177 -15.19 -6.13 -8.25
CA ALA A 177 -16.41 -6.90 -8.01
C ALA A 177 -16.14 -8.23 -7.29
N GLN A 178 -15.02 -8.89 -7.60
CA GLN A 178 -14.62 -10.16 -6.96
C GLN A 178 -13.95 -9.97 -5.60
N ARG A 179 -13.45 -8.76 -5.29
CA ARG A 179 -12.70 -8.43 -4.07
C ARG A 179 -11.51 -9.35 -3.82
N GLN A 180 -10.81 -9.75 -4.87
CA GLN A 180 -9.59 -10.55 -4.77
C GLN A 180 -8.51 -9.96 -5.70
N PRO A 181 -7.28 -9.70 -5.21
CA PRO A 181 -6.19 -9.25 -6.06
C PRO A 181 -5.75 -10.37 -7.02
N GLN A 182 -5.35 -10.00 -8.24
CA GLN A 182 -5.05 -10.95 -9.31
C GLN A 182 -3.88 -10.49 -10.17
N ILE A 183 -3.33 -11.43 -10.94
CA ILE A 183 -2.40 -11.15 -12.03
C ILE A 183 -3.06 -11.68 -13.29
N LEU A 184 -3.23 -10.81 -14.28
CA LEU A 184 -3.91 -11.16 -15.53
C LEU A 184 -3.01 -10.88 -16.73
N THR A 185 -3.16 -11.71 -17.75
CA THR A 185 -2.78 -11.36 -19.12
C THR A 185 -3.98 -10.68 -19.76
N ILE A 186 -3.79 -9.46 -20.24
CA ILE A 186 -4.81 -8.61 -20.84
C ILE A 186 -4.48 -8.48 -22.32
N GLU A 187 -5.39 -8.93 -23.17
CA GLU A 187 -5.27 -8.77 -24.62
C GLU A 187 -5.48 -7.30 -25.00
N THR A 188 -4.60 -6.77 -25.86
CA THR A 188 -4.69 -5.39 -26.37
C THR A 188 -4.45 -5.39 -27.86
N ASP A 189 -4.85 -4.32 -28.56
CA ASP A 189 -4.65 -4.18 -30.01
C ASP A 189 -3.17 -4.27 -30.43
N ALA A 190 -2.24 -4.02 -29.51
CA ALA A 190 -0.80 -4.03 -29.74
C ALA A 190 -0.10 -5.30 -29.21
N GLY A 191 -0.86 -6.28 -28.69
CA GLY A 191 -0.36 -7.51 -28.09
C GLY A 191 -0.73 -7.67 -26.62
N PRO A 192 -0.58 -8.87 -26.04
CA PRO A 192 -0.94 -9.10 -24.65
C PRO A 192 0.04 -8.44 -23.68
N VAL A 193 -0.50 -7.93 -22.59
CA VAL A 193 0.28 -7.39 -21.48
C VAL A 193 -0.02 -8.14 -20.19
N ARG A 194 0.94 -8.24 -19.29
CA ARG A 194 0.71 -8.80 -17.96
C ARG A 194 0.61 -7.66 -16.95
N ALA A 195 -0.49 -7.68 -16.20
CA ALA A 195 -0.83 -6.65 -15.23
C ALA A 195 -1.07 -7.25 -13.85
N SER A 196 -0.61 -6.53 -12.83
CA SER A 196 -0.90 -6.80 -11.42
C SER A 196 -2.08 -5.94 -10.99
N LEU A 197 -3.12 -6.58 -10.46
CA LEU A 197 -4.38 -5.96 -10.06
C LEU A 197 -4.44 -6.02 -8.53
N GLU A 198 -3.96 -4.95 -7.90
CA GLU A 198 -3.91 -4.83 -6.45
C GLU A 198 -5.22 -4.28 -5.90
N LEU A 199 -5.84 -5.02 -4.97
CA LEU A 199 -7.01 -4.56 -4.24
C LEU A 199 -6.56 -3.68 -3.06
N LEU A 200 -6.90 -2.39 -3.12
CA LEU A 200 -6.67 -1.41 -2.07
C LEU A 200 -7.92 -1.30 -1.20
N LEU A 201 -7.76 -1.53 0.10
CA LEU A 201 -8.84 -1.46 1.09
C LEU A 201 -8.57 -0.34 2.11
N PRO A 202 -9.63 0.36 2.57
CA PRO A 202 -9.48 1.31 3.66
C PRO A 202 -8.89 0.63 4.92
N PRO A 203 -8.19 1.38 5.77
CA PRO A 203 -7.77 0.87 7.08
C PRO A 203 -8.95 0.32 7.88
N LEU A 204 -8.71 -0.77 8.62
CA LEU A 204 -9.68 -1.27 9.59
C LEU A 204 -10.01 -0.18 10.60
N ARG A 205 -11.29 0.00 10.88
CA ARG A 205 -11.78 1.02 11.82
C ARG A 205 -12.03 0.35 13.17
N LEU A 206 -11.57 0.99 14.23
CA LEU A 206 -11.79 0.53 15.61
C LEU A 206 -12.34 1.69 16.44
N VAL A 207 -13.46 1.46 17.10
CA VAL A 207 -14.01 2.38 18.10
C VAL A 207 -13.84 1.74 19.47
N VAL A 208 -13.09 2.42 20.34
CA VAL A 208 -12.85 2.01 21.73
C VAL A 208 -13.71 2.89 22.64
N TYR A 209 -14.68 2.29 23.31
CA TYR A 209 -15.52 2.94 24.32
C TYR A 209 -14.88 2.75 25.68
N GLY A 210 -14.32 3.80 26.25
CA GLY A 210 -13.50 3.74 27.45
C GLY A 210 -12.09 4.26 27.18
N ALA A 211 -11.71 5.29 27.93
CA ALA A 211 -10.39 5.89 27.94
C ALA A 211 -9.63 5.52 29.23
N GLY A 212 -9.84 4.31 29.77
CA GLY A 212 -9.07 3.79 30.90
C GLY A 212 -7.56 3.65 30.58
N ASN A 213 -6.77 3.24 31.56
CA ASN A 213 -5.33 3.00 31.32
C ASN A 213 -5.09 1.71 30.51
N ASP A 214 -6.00 0.76 30.63
CA ASP A 214 -6.12 -0.48 29.89
C ASP A 214 -6.41 -0.27 28.39
N ALA A 215 -7.06 0.83 28.00
CA ALA A 215 -7.30 1.17 26.60
C ALA A 215 -6.02 1.60 25.85
N GLN A 216 -5.04 2.20 26.54
CA GLN A 216 -3.80 2.70 25.91
C GLN A 216 -3.00 1.61 25.18
N PRO A 217 -2.68 0.43 25.77
CA PRO A 217 -1.96 -0.62 25.06
C PRO A 217 -2.74 -1.17 23.86
N LEU A 218 -4.08 -1.27 23.95
CA LEU A 218 -4.91 -1.69 22.81
C LEU A 218 -4.80 -0.68 21.66
N VAL A 219 -4.96 0.62 21.96
CA VAL A 219 -4.84 1.70 20.97
C VAL A 219 -3.45 1.71 20.33
N HIS A 220 -2.40 1.56 21.14
CA HIS A 220 -1.03 1.50 20.65
C HIS A 220 -0.80 0.32 19.70
N LEU A 221 -1.24 -0.89 20.08
CA LEU A 221 -1.12 -2.09 19.25
C LEU A 221 -1.90 -1.93 17.93
N ALA A 222 -3.17 -1.53 18.00
CA ALA A 222 -3.98 -1.30 16.80
C ALA A 222 -3.37 -0.20 15.90
N GLY A 223 -2.81 0.85 16.50
CA GLY A 223 -2.16 1.96 15.81
C GLY A 223 -0.89 1.50 15.08
N SER A 224 -0.11 0.60 15.70
CA SER A 224 1.08 -0.01 15.09
C SER A 224 0.75 -0.86 13.86
N LEU A 225 -0.42 -1.52 13.88
CA LEU A 225 -0.98 -2.25 12.73
C LEU A 225 -1.61 -1.31 11.68
N GLY A 226 -1.68 -0.01 12.00
CA GLY A 226 -2.16 1.05 11.13
C GLY A 226 -3.68 1.06 10.95
N TRP A 227 -4.42 0.67 12.00
CA TRP A 227 -5.87 0.79 12.09
C TRP A 227 -6.26 2.25 12.30
N HIS A 228 -7.48 2.62 11.89
CA HIS A 228 -8.05 3.93 12.10
C HIS A 228 -8.89 3.93 13.39
N ILE A 229 -8.34 4.49 14.46
CA ILE A 229 -8.89 4.33 15.82
C ILE A 229 -9.63 5.58 16.27
N THR A 230 -10.81 5.40 16.84
CA THR A 230 -11.55 6.42 17.57
C THR A 230 -11.67 6.00 19.04
N VAL A 231 -11.22 6.83 19.96
CA VAL A 231 -11.44 6.63 21.41
C VAL A 231 -12.58 7.51 21.86
N VAL A 232 -13.52 6.93 22.60
CA VAL A 232 -14.72 7.61 23.09
C VAL A 232 -14.83 7.41 24.60
N ASP A 233 -14.95 8.49 25.36
CA ASP A 233 -15.23 8.41 26.81
C ASP A 233 -15.98 9.67 27.27
N GLY A 234 -16.80 9.57 28.31
CA GLY A 234 -17.49 10.72 28.89
C GLY A 234 -16.60 11.60 29.78
N ARG A 235 -15.43 11.11 30.21
CA ARG A 235 -14.54 11.75 31.18
C ARG A 235 -13.47 12.60 30.48
N PRO A 236 -13.55 13.94 30.53
CA PRO A 236 -12.65 14.83 29.79
C PRO A 236 -11.18 14.70 30.16
N ASN A 237 -10.90 14.35 31.42
CA ASN A 237 -9.54 14.14 31.93
C ASN A 237 -8.88 12.85 31.38
N LEU A 238 -9.68 11.91 30.87
CA LEU A 238 -9.19 10.66 30.30
C LEU A 238 -9.18 10.72 28.76
N ALA A 239 -10.26 11.17 28.12
CA ALA A 239 -10.35 11.29 26.67
C ALA A 239 -9.55 12.49 26.14
N THR A 240 -8.22 12.38 26.16
CA THR A 240 -7.29 13.39 25.65
C THR A 240 -6.37 12.80 24.59
N ALA A 241 -6.05 13.57 23.55
CA ALA A 241 -5.13 13.14 22.49
C ALA A 241 -3.73 12.80 23.03
N ALA A 242 -3.27 13.47 24.08
CA ALA A 242 -1.98 13.20 24.71
C ALA A 242 -1.87 11.77 25.30
N ARG A 243 -2.99 11.19 25.75
CA ARG A 243 -3.03 9.80 26.26
C ARG A 243 -3.13 8.76 25.15
N PHE A 244 -3.52 9.17 23.93
CA PHE A 244 -3.77 8.29 22.79
C PHE A 244 -3.19 8.87 21.50
N PRO A 245 -1.85 9.03 21.39
CA PRO A 245 -1.23 9.67 20.25
C PRO A 245 -1.44 8.92 18.93
N GLU A 246 -1.69 7.61 18.96
CA GLU A 246 -2.01 6.79 17.80
C GLU A 246 -3.50 6.81 17.40
N ALA A 247 -4.38 7.36 18.24
CA ALA A 247 -5.79 7.49 17.89
C ALA A 247 -5.96 8.59 16.84
N ALA A 248 -6.69 8.28 15.76
CA ALA A 248 -7.04 9.27 14.75
C ALA A 248 -7.96 10.35 15.34
N THR A 249 -8.86 9.94 16.23
CA THR A 249 -9.78 10.84 16.92
C THR A 249 -9.98 10.41 18.37
N VAL A 250 -9.97 11.38 19.29
CA VAL A 250 -10.40 11.17 20.68
C VAL A 250 -11.59 12.07 20.94
N ARG A 251 -12.73 11.49 21.33
CA ARG A 251 -14.00 12.20 21.51
C ARG A 251 -14.46 12.10 22.96
N ILE A 252 -14.84 13.25 23.50
CA ILE A 252 -15.56 13.31 24.77
C ILE A 252 -17.04 13.20 24.44
N VAL A 253 -17.68 12.09 24.81
CA VAL A 253 -19.09 11.83 24.50
C VAL A 253 -19.80 11.31 25.76
N PRO A 254 -20.82 12.02 26.26
CA PRO A 254 -21.68 11.53 27.35
C PRO A 254 -22.44 10.25 26.95
N VAL A 255 -22.71 9.37 27.92
CA VAL A 255 -23.44 8.10 27.69
C VAL A 255 -24.78 8.32 27.00
N ALA A 256 -25.55 9.33 27.44
CA ALA A 256 -26.86 9.63 26.88
C ALA A 256 -26.82 9.92 25.37
N GLU A 257 -25.71 10.44 24.85
CA GLU A 257 -25.54 10.65 23.40
C GLU A 257 -25.21 9.34 22.67
N LEU A 258 -24.56 8.38 23.33
CA LEU A 258 -24.25 7.06 22.77
C LEU A 258 -25.48 6.17 22.66
N GLU A 259 -26.44 6.28 23.58
CA GLU A 259 -27.70 5.50 23.54
C GLU A 259 -28.50 5.71 22.25
N THR A 260 -28.37 6.89 21.64
CA THR A 260 -29.07 7.26 20.40
C THR A 260 -28.18 7.20 19.16
N ALA A 261 -26.89 6.94 19.33
CA ALA A 261 -25.94 6.89 18.23
C ALA A 261 -25.99 5.54 17.52
N THR A 262 -26.08 5.55 16.20
CA THR A 262 -25.92 4.34 15.40
C THR A 262 -24.42 3.99 15.28
N PRO A 263 -23.98 2.82 15.74
CA PRO A 263 -22.60 2.36 15.54
C PRO A 263 -22.28 2.24 14.05
N ASP A 264 -21.04 2.52 13.68
CA ASP A 264 -20.58 2.34 12.30
C ASP A 264 -20.51 0.84 11.97
N PRO A 265 -21.33 0.32 11.03
CA PRO A 265 -21.38 -1.12 10.77
C PRO A 265 -20.10 -1.69 10.15
N LEU A 266 -19.18 -0.82 9.71
CA LEU A 266 -17.89 -1.21 9.14
C LEU A 266 -16.73 -1.11 10.14
N ALA A 267 -16.99 -0.67 11.37
CA ALA A 267 -16.00 -0.61 12.44
C ALA A 267 -16.10 -1.82 13.38
N TYR A 268 -14.96 -2.19 13.93
CA TYR A 268 -14.92 -3.01 15.13
C TYR A 268 -15.19 -2.13 16.35
N HIS A 269 -16.01 -2.62 17.27
CA HIS A 269 -16.37 -1.91 18.49
C HIS A 269 -15.86 -2.69 19.70
N VAL A 270 -15.14 -2.01 20.58
CA VAL A 270 -14.58 -2.59 21.80
C VAL A 270 -15.00 -1.74 22.99
N LEU A 271 -15.61 -2.40 23.97
CA LEU A 271 -16.14 -1.79 25.19
C LEU A 271 -15.19 -2.07 26.35
N LEU A 272 -14.62 -1.00 26.92
CA LEU A 272 -13.63 -0.97 27.99
C LEU A 272 -13.93 0.18 28.99
N SER A 273 -15.20 0.53 29.16
CA SER A 273 -15.55 1.62 30.07
C SER A 273 -15.36 1.21 31.54
N HIS A 274 -15.43 -0.10 31.80
CA HIS A 274 -15.38 -0.71 33.14
C HIS A 274 -16.39 -0.06 34.10
N ASN A 275 -17.54 0.31 33.57
CA ASN A 275 -18.59 0.99 34.31
C ASN A 275 -19.94 0.47 33.84
N TYR A 276 -20.64 -0.22 34.73
CA TYR A 276 -21.95 -0.82 34.45
C TYR A 276 -23.01 0.17 33.95
N ALA A 277 -22.90 1.47 34.28
CA ALA A 277 -23.82 2.49 33.77
C ALA A 277 -23.46 2.98 32.34
N TYR A 278 -22.29 2.62 31.85
CA TYR A 278 -21.76 2.99 30.52
C TYR A 278 -21.69 1.80 29.57
N ASP A 279 -21.56 0.57 30.10
CA ASP A 279 -21.46 -0.69 29.37
C ASP A 279 -22.84 -1.27 28.99
#